data_AF-A0A232ESR4-F1
#
_entry.id   AF-A0A232ESR4-F1
#
_cell.length_a   1.000
_cell.length_b   1.000
_cell.length_c   1.000
_cell.angle_alpha   90.00
_cell.angle_beta   90.00
_cell.angle_gamma   90.00
#
_symmetry.space_group_name_H-M   'P 1'
#
loop_
_entity.id
_entity.type
_entity.pdbx_description
1 polymer ?
#
loop_
_entity_poly.entity_id
_entity_poly.type
_entity_poly.pdbx_seq_one_letter_code
_entity_poly.pdbx_strand_id
1 'polypeptide(L)' 'MSRIVVDQGTLFELILAANYLDIKGLLDVTCKTVANMIKGKTPEEIPSEEEQVRKENEWCEEK' A
#
# COMPACT_ATOMS: atom_id res chain seq x y z
N MET A 1 -11.46 13.24 -9.83
CA MET A 1 -11.11 11.99 -9.12
C MET A 1 -10.57 12.39 -7.76
N SER A 2 -11.19 11.98 -6.65
CA SER A 2 -10.72 12.28 -5.29
C SER A 2 -9.48 11.43 -4.98
N ARG A 3 -8.30 12.06 -4.84
CA ARG A 3 -7.07 11.39 -4.42
C ARG A 3 -6.73 11.84 -3.01
N ILE A 4 -6.55 10.90 -2.09
CA ILE A 4 -5.99 11.18 -0.77
C ILE A 4 -4.47 11.33 -0.94
N VAL A 5 -3.91 12.43 -0.43
CA VAL A 5 -2.47 12.73 -0.50
C VAL A 5 -1.88 12.51 0.89
N VAL A 6 -1.42 11.29 1.12
CA VAL A 6 -0.70 10.84 2.33
C VAL A 6 0.40 9.88 1.88
N ASP A 7 1.36 9.59 2.76
CA ASP A 7 2.35 8.54 2.51
C ASP A 7 1.71 7.14 2.49
N GLN A 8 2.44 6.15 1.97
CA GLN A 8 1.93 4.78 1.81
C GLN A 8 1.57 4.12 3.15
N GLY A 9 2.35 4.37 4.21
CA GLY A 9 2.08 3.83 5.55
C GLY A 9 0.76 4.37 6.09
N THR A 10 0.58 5.68 6.06
CA THR A 10 -0.68 6.32 6.47
C THR A 10 -1.87 5.84 5.62
N LEU A 11 -1.69 5.63 4.31
CA LEU A 11 -2.76 5.12 3.44
C LEU A 11 -3.20 3.71 3.85
N PHE A 12 -2.25 2.83 4.20
CA PHE A 12 -2.57 1.48 4.69
C PHE A 12 -3.29 1.51 6.03
N GLU A 13 -2.83 2.31 6.98
CA GLU A 13 -3.50 2.48 8.27
C GLU A 13 -4.94 3.01 8.10
N LEU A 14 -5.16 3.93 7.16
CA LEU A 14 -6.50 4.42 6.83
C LEU A 14 -7.40 3.33 6.22
N ILE A 15 -6.85 2.43 5.41
CA ILE A 15 -7.60 1.28 4.87
C ILE A 15 -8.01 0.35 6.02
N LEU A 16 -7.07 0.02 6.91
CA LEU A 16 -7.32 -0.86 8.05
C LEU A 16 -8.34 -0.24 9.01
N ALA A 17 -8.21 1.04 9.35
CA ALA A 17 -9.14 1.76 10.20
C ALA A 17 -10.53 1.87 9.56
N ALA A 18 -10.63 2.17 8.26
CA ALA A 18 -11.89 2.24 7.55
C ALA A 18 -12.62 0.89 7.52
N ASN A 19 -11.87 -0.20 7.32
CA ASN A 19 -12.40 -1.56 7.37
C ASN A 19 -12.87 -1.95 8.78
N TYR A 20 -12.05 -1.66 9.80
CA TYR A 20 -12.38 -1.97 11.20
C TYR A 20 -13.61 -1.21 11.70
N LEU A 21 -13.74 0.07 11.35
CA LEU A 21 -14.86 0.92 11.74
C LEU A 21 -16.08 0.84 10.79
N ASP A 22 -16.02 -0.01 9.76
CA ASP A 22 -17.03 -0.17 8.71
C ASP A 22 -17.45 1.13 7.99
N ILE A 23 -16.48 2.02 7.73
CA ILE A 23 -16.70 3.28 7.02
C ILE A 23 -16.53 3.04 5.51
N LYS A 24 -17.57 2.52 4.86
CA LYS A 24 -17.56 2.16 3.42
C LYS A 24 -17.03 3.26 2.50
N GLY A 25 -17.46 4.51 2.71
CA GLY A 25 -17.03 5.63 1.86
C GLY A 25 -15.52 5.89 1.93
N LEU A 26 -14.92 5.74 3.12
CA LEU A 26 -13.48 5.91 3.29
C LEU A 26 -12.72 4.74 2.69
N LEU A 27 -13.17 3.52 2.93
CA LEU A 27 -12.59 2.30 2.36
C LEU A 27 -12.60 2.34 0.82
N ASP A 28 -13.69 2.81 0.22
CA ASP A 28 -13.81 2.97 -1.24
C ASP A 28 -12.76 3.93 -1.81
N VAL A 29 -12.58 5.09 -1.16
CA VAL A 29 -11.67 6.13 -1.66
C VAL A 29 -10.21 5.70 -1.48
N THR A 30 -9.86 5.05 -0.37
CA THR A 30 -8.51 4.55 -0.13
C THR A 30 -8.18 3.38 -1.08
N CYS A 31 -9.08 2.42 -1.28
CA CYS A 31 -8.93 1.34 -2.25
C CYS A 31 -8.79 1.86 -3.70
N LYS A 32 -9.60 2.85 -4.09
CA LYS A 32 -9.47 3.51 -5.41
C LYS A 32 -8.13 4.22 -5.56
N THR A 33 -7.60 4.78 -4.48
CA THR A 33 -6.27 5.44 -4.50
C THR A 33 -5.18 4.40 -4.77
N VAL A 34 -5.18 3.25 -4.08
CA VAL A 34 -4.24 2.14 -4.33
C VAL A 34 -4.39 1.58 -5.75
N ALA A 35 -5.62 1.35 -6.21
CA ALA A 35 -5.87 0.85 -7.56
C ALA A 35 -5.30 1.80 -8.63
N ASN A 36 -5.43 3.12 -8.44
CA ASN A 36 -4.84 4.11 -9.35
C ASN A 36 -3.31 4.16 -9.29
N MET A 37 -2.67 3.76 -8.19
CA MET A 37 -1.21 3.67 -8.08
C MET A 37 -0.64 2.48 -8.85
N ILE A 38 -1.43 1.42 -9.01
CA ILE A 38 -1.06 0.19 -9.73
C ILE A 38 -1.44 0.29 -11.21
N LYS A 39 -2.52 1.02 -11.53
CA LYS A 39 -3.02 1.17 -12.89
C LYS A 39 -1.94 1.72 -13.82
N GLY A 40 -1.58 0.92 -14.84
CA GLY A 40 -0.62 1.29 -15.87
C GLY A 40 0.83 0.93 -15.57
N LYS A 41 1.13 0.32 -14.40
CA LYS A 41 2.43 -0.29 -14.12
C LYS A 41 2.50 -1.71 -14.67
N THR A 42 3.63 -2.14 -15.20
CA THR A 42 3.88 -3.55 -15.52
C THR A 42 4.16 -4.34 -14.25
N PRO A 43 3.99 -5.67 -14.25
CA PRO A 43 4.35 -6.51 -13.10
C PRO A 43 5.81 -6.35 -12.67
N GLU A 44 6.75 -6.05 -13.59
CA GLU A 44 8.14 -5.80 -13.23
C GLU A 44 8.37 -4.45 -12.54
N GLU A 45 7.48 -3.47 -12.74
CA GLU A 45 7.53 -2.14 -12.10
C GLU A 45 6.86 -2.12 -10.72
N ILE A 46 6.18 -3.20 -10.36
CA ILE A 46 5.64 -3.41 -9.01
C ILE A 46 6.72 -4.18 -8.25
N PRO A 47 7.42 -3.56 -7.28
CA PRO A 47 8.46 -4.26 -6.53
C PRO A 47 7.87 -5.54 -5.93
N SER A 48 8.53 -6.66 -6.20
CA SER A 48 8.16 -7.94 -5.60
C SER A 48 8.29 -7.84 -4.08
N GLU A 49 7.27 -8.32 -3.37
CA GLU A 49 7.28 -8.42 -1.91
C GLU A 49 8.54 -9.14 -1.42
N GLU A 50 9.03 -10.14 -2.16
CA GLU A 50 10.28 -10.86 -1.86
C GLU A 50 11.53 -9.98 -1.91
N GLU A 51 11.55 -8.97 -2.79
CA GLU A 51 12.70 -8.08 -2.95
C GLU A 51 12.72 -6.96 -1.89
N GLN A 52 11.55 -6.52 -1.44
CA GLN A 52 11.44 -5.65 -0.26
C GLN A 52 11.78 -6.43 1.02
N VAL A 53 11.24 -7.63 1.19
CA VAL A 53 11.53 -8.52 2.33
C VAL A 53 13.01 -8.89 2.37
N ARG A 54 13.67 -9.10 1.22
CA ARG A 54 15.12 -9.33 1.17
C ARG A 54 15.90 -8.12 1.70
N LYS A 55 15.62 -6.91 1.20
CA LYS A 55 16.27 -5.68 1.71
C LYS A 55 15.98 -5.42 3.18
N GLU A 56 14.75 -5.67 3.62
CA GLU A 56 14.34 -5.53 5.01
C GLU A 56 14.94 -6.60 5.92
N ASN A 57 15.45 -7.72 5.40
CA ASN A 57 16.12 -8.77 6.17
C ASN A 57 17.64 -8.81 5.99
N GLU A 58 18.24 -7.91 5.19
CA GLU A 58 19.70 -7.82 5.02
C GLU A 58 20.43 -7.60 6.37
N TRP A 59 19.80 -6.95 7.35
CA TRP A 59 20.35 -6.78 8.71
C TRP A 59 20.41 -8.08 9.54
N CYS A 60 19.71 -9.15 9.12
CA CYS A 60 19.68 -10.44 9.80
C CYS A 60 20.79 -11.41 9.32
N GLU A 61 21.47 -11.12 8.21
CA GLU A 61 22.52 -12.00 7.66
C GLU A 61 23.92 -11.74 8.24
N GLU A 62 24.10 -10.71 9.07
CA GLU A 62 25.32 -10.51 9.85
C GLU A 62 25.27 -11.26 11.20
N LYS A 63 25.50 -12.59 11.19
CA LYS A 63 25.99 -13.35 12.35
C LYS A 63 26.90 -14.52 11.95
#